data_AF-A0A380B2C0-F1
#
_entry.id   AF-A0A380B2C0-F1
#
_cell.length_a   1.000
_cell.length_b   1.000
_cell.length_c   1.000
_cell.angle_alpha   90.00
_cell.angle_beta   90.00
_cell.angle_gamma   90.00
#
_symmetry.space_group_name_H-M   'P 1'
#
loop_
_entity.id
_entity.type
_entity.pdbx_description
1 polymer ?
#
loop_
_entity_poly.entity_id
_entity_poly.type
_entity_poly.pdbx_seq_one_letter_code
_entity_poly.pdbx_strand_id
1 'polypeptide(L)'
;MMIFSSLYAYFMHGVEPVNQENKEPDFPWPLTMRWPLIAWNTLFLEKGAYQYKSDRSPEWNRGAYLVQGAAHCGSCHTPRGLGMQEKAYDESQKGFLAGAKIGGWEAFNITSNMASGIGSWSQPEIVQYLKTGNVPFKAQAAGSMAEAVTHSFSKMDDADLQAIALYLRDYTVRR
;
A
#
# COMPACT_ATOMS: atom_id res chain seq x y z
N MET A 1 -17.87 8.76 5.21
CA MET A 1 -17.46 10.02 5.87
C MET A 1 -17.58 10.00 7.40
N MET A 2 -18.40 9.11 8.01
CA MET A 2 -18.57 9.08 9.48
C MET A 2 -17.34 8.57 10.26
N ILE A 3 -16.53 7.66 9.71
CA ILE A 3 -15.44 6.99 10.42
C ILE A 3 -14.37 7.99 10.93
N PHE A 4 -14.03 9.01 10.13
CA PHE A 4 -13.07 10.04 10.53
C PHE A 4 -13.58 10.92 11.66
N SER A 5 -14.87 11.26 11.66
CA SER A 5 -15.50 12.03 12.73
C SER A 5 -15.55 11.23 14.04
N SER A 6 -15.81 9.92 13.99
CA SER A 6 -15.79 9.07 15.18
C SER A 6 -14.38 8.89 15.74
N LEU A 7 -13.37 8.66 14.88
CA LEU A 7 -11.98 8.56 15.32
C LEU A 7 -11.50 9.88 15.93
N TYR A 8 -11.84 11.01 15.29
CA TYR A 8 -11.50 12.33 15.80
C TYR A 8 -12.17 12.58 17.16
N ALA A 9 -13.46 12.32 17.28
CA ALA A 9 -14.18 12.48 18.55
C ALA A 9 -13.59 11.56 19.63
N TYR A 10 -13.26 10.31 19.31
CA TYR A 10 -12.60 9.40 20.24
C TYR A 10 -11.23 9.94 20.68
N PHE A 11 -10.35 10.32 19.75
CA PHE A 11 -9.00 10.79 20.09
C PHE A 11 -8.98 12.15 20.77
N MET A 12 -9.94 13.03 20.49
CA MET A 12 -9.98 14.39 21.05
C MET A 12 -10.82 14.50 22.31
N HIS A 13 -11.79 13.62 22.51
CA HIS A 13 -12.77 13.72 23.60
C HIS A 13 -13.02 12.41 24.37
N GLY A 14 -12.66 11.26 23.79
CA GLY A 14 -12.88 9.93 24.39
C GLY A 14 -11.68 9.36 25.13
N VAL A 15 -10.48 9.91 24.94
CA VAL A 15 -9.26 9.57 25.69
C VAL A 15 -8.88 10.73 26.59
N GLU A 16 -8.47 10.43 27.83
CA GLU A 16 -7.97 11.46 28.74
C GLU A 16 -6.68 12.09 28.18
N PRO A 17 -6.58 13.43 28.13
CA PRO A 17 -5.39 14.09 27.65
C PRO A 17 -4.24 13.88 28.64
N VAL A 18 -3.14 13.29 28.16
CA VAL A 18 -1.90 13.19 28.91
C VAL A 18 -1.01 14.37 28.56
N ASN A 19 -0.66 15.19 29.55
CA ASN A 19 0.34 16.24 29.38
C ASN A 19 1.74 15.63 29.56
N GLN A 20 2.26 15.06 28.48
CA GLN A 20 3.61 14.52 28.42
C GLN A 20 4.45 15.40 27.50
N GLU A 21 5.58 15.92 28.01
CA GLU A 21 6.52 16.64 27.18
C GLU A 21 7.04 15.73 26.04
N ASN A 22 7.18 16.31 24.86
CA ASN A 22 7.78 15.61 23.73
C ASN A 22 9.21 15.23 24.10
N LYS A 23 9.58 13.97 23.86
CA LYS A 23 10.98 13.56 23.94
C LYS A 23 11.81 14.39 22.97
N GLU A 24 12.97 14.86 23.42
CA GLU A 24 13.93 15.45 22.51
C GLU A 24 14.34 14.40 21.45
N PRO A 25 14.68 14.83 20.22
CA PRO A 25 15.13 13.90 19.19
C PRO A 25 16.39 13.17 19.64
N ASP A 26 16.31 11.86 19.85
CA ASP A 26 17.46 11.01 20.23
C ASP A 26 18.48 10.80 19.09
N PHE A 27 18.26 11.46 17.93
CA PHE A 27 19.14 11.33 16.77
C PHE A 27 20.32 12.29 16.86
N PRO A 28 21.56 11.84 16.60
CA PRO A 28 22.70 12.74 16.55
C PRO A 28 22.62 13.64 15.31
N TRP A 29 23.18 14.84 15.42
CA TRP A 29 23.46 15.66 14.25
C TRP A 29 24.38 14.88 13.27
N PRO A 30 24.12 14.90 11.94
CA PRO A 30 23.15 15.73 11.22
C PRO A 30 21.77 15.11 10.96
N LEU A 31 21.43 13.95 11.53
CA LEU A 31 20.18 13.24 11.25
C LEU A 31 18.91 13.97 11.75
N THR A 32 19.07 14.98 12.61
CA THR A 32 18.00 15.86 13.07
C THR A 32 17.59 16.92 12.04
N MET A 33 18.37 17.13 10.98
CA MET A 33 18.05 18.10 9.94
C MET A 33 16.80 17.71 9.16
N ARG A 34 15.81 18.60 9.12
CA ARG A 34 14.56 18.37 8.35
C ARG A 34 14.60 18.89 6.91
N TRP A 35 15.49 19.84 6.61
CA TRP A 35 15.57 20.45 5.27
C TRP A 35 15.84 19.45 4.12
N PRO A 36 16.58 18.33 4.29
CA PRO A 36 16.77 17.37 3.21
C PRO A 36 15.45 16.71 2.78
N LEU A 37 14.52 16.47 3.73
CA LEU A 37 13.19 15.95 3.41
C LEU A 37 12.36 16.96 2.62
N ILE A 38 12.50 18.26 2.90
CA ILE A 38 11.84 19.32 2.12
C ILE A 38 12.35 19.31 0.69
N ALA A 39 13.66 19.23 0.49
CA ALA A 39 14.27 19.15 -0.82
C ALA A 39 13.81 17.89 -1.58
N TRP A 40 13.82 16.73 -0.91
CA TRP A 40 13.37 15.46 -1.48
C TRP A 40 11.89 15.51 -1.88
N ASN A 41 11.01 16.01 -1.00
CA ASN A 41 9.58 16.16 -1.29
C ASN A 41 9.35 17.10 -2.48
N THR A 42 10.13 18.16 -2.62
CA THR A 42 10.01 19.10 -3.74
C THR A 42 10.33 18.42 -5.08
N LEU A 43 11.25 17.46 -5.09
CA LEU A 43 11.69 16.76 -6.30
C LEU A 43 10.84 15.54 -6.65
N PHE A 44 10.30 14.82 -5.65
CA PHE A 44 9.79 13.46 -5.84
C PHE A 44 8.37 13.21 -5.33
N LEU A 45 7.79 14.09 -4.53
CA LEU A 45 6.46 13.87 -3.97
C LEU A 45 5.38 14.14 -5.02
N GLU A 46 4.66 13.10 -5.41
CA GLU A 46 3.40 13.24 -6.12
C GLU A 46 2.28 13.54 -5.12
N LYS A 47 1.65 14.71 -5.23
CA LYS A 47 0.60 15.16 -4.31
C LYS A 47 -0.76 14.79 -4.88
N GLY A 48 -1.59 14.20 -4.04
CA GLY A 48 -2.99 13.93 -4.39
C GLY A 48 -3.61 12.90 -3.45
N ALA A 49 -4.94 12.93 -3.39
CA ALA A 49 -5.71 11.83 -2.83
C ALA A 49 -6.38 11.09 -3.97
N TYR A 50 -6.59 9.79 -3.80
CA TYR A 50 -7.36 8.99 -4.76
C TYR A 50 -8.70 9.64 -5.09
N GLN A 51 -8.99 9.76 -6.38
CA GLN A 51 -10.26 10.29 -6.88
C GLN A 51 -11.11 9.15 -7.43
N TYR A 52 -12.35 9.09 -6.97
CA TYR A 52 -13.29 8.07 -7.39
C TYR A 52 -13.59 8.20 -8.89
N LYS A 53 -13.53 7.09 -9.61
CA LYS A 53 -13.76 6.99 -11.05
C LYS A 53 -15.20 6.59 -11.32
N SER A 54 -15.94 7.44 -12.03
CA SER A 54 -17.37 7.27 -12.30
C SER A 54 -17.68 6.10 -13.24
N ASP A 55 -16.71 5.66 -14.02
CA ASP A 55 -16.79 4.51 -14.94
C ASP A 55 -16.49 3.16 -14.25
N ARG A 56 -16.23 3.17 -12.94
CA ARG A 56 -15.88 1.99 -12.15
C ARG A 56 -16.86 1.76 -11.01
N SER A 57 -17.00 0.49 -10.61
CA SER A 57 -17.90 0.12 -9.52
C SER A 57 -17.40 0.63 -8.16
N PRO A 58 -18.27 0.75 -7.15
CA PRO A 58 -17.87 1.09 -5.77
C PRO A 58 -16.79 0.19 -5.20
N GLU A 59 -16.89 -1.11 -5.48
CA GLU A 59 -15.96 -2.12 -5.00
C GLU A 59 -14.60 -1.96 -5.68
N TRP A 60 -14.58 -1.68 -7.00
CA TRP A 60 -13.34 -1.42 -7.71
C TRP A 60 -12.64 -0.17 -7.18
N ASN A 61 -13.38 0.92 -6.99
CA ASN A 61 -12.84 2.16 -6.44
C ASN A 61 -12.35 2.00 -5.00
N ARG A 62 -13.04 1.19 -4.19
CA ARG A 62 -12.57 0.83 -2.85
C ARG A 62 -11.25 0.09 -2.92
N GLY A 63 -11.12 -0.88 -3.84
CA GLY A 63 -9.88 -1.61 -4.08
C GLY A 63 -8.74 -0.69 -4.51
N ALA A 64 -9.00 0.19 -5.48
CA ALA A 64 -8.04 1.17 -5.95
C ALA A 64 -7.58 2.11 -4.82
N TYR A 65 -8.50 2.65 -4.02
CA TYR A 65 -8.18 3.48 -2.86
C TYR A 65 -7.27 2.76 -1.85
N LEU A 66 -7.56 1.48 -1.57
CA LEU A 66 -6.74 0.68 -0.68
C LEU A 66 -5.35 0.44 -1.30
N VAL A 67 -5.28 -0.08 -2.52
CA VAL A 67 -4.02 -0.47 -3.17
C VAL A 67 -3.10 0.70 -3.47
N GLN A 68 -3.65 1.83 -3.95
CA GLN A 68 -2.89 3.04 -4.30
C GLN A 68 -2.52 3.90 -3.08
N GLY A 69 -3.18 3.69 -1.94
CA GLY A 69 -3.03 4.54 -0.76
C GLY A 69 -2.93 3.73 0.52
N ALA A 70 -4.08 3.47 1.16
CA ALA A 70 -4.13 3.03 2.55
C ALA A 70 -3.38 1.72 2.85
N ALA A 71 -3.37 0.77 1.91
CA ALA A 71 -2.68 -0.50 2.02
C ALA A 71 -1.20 -0.45 1.58
N HIS A 72 -0.75 0.67 1.00
CA HIS A 72 0.65 0.92 0.61
C HIS A 72 1.26 -0.17 -0.28
N CYS A 73 0.47 -0.78 -1.18
CA CYS A 73 0.96 -1.87 -2.03
C CYS A 73 2.12 -1.41 -2.92
N GLY A 74 2.04 -0.19 -3.46
CA GLY A 74 3.11 0.44 -4.25
C GLY A 74 4.43 0.58 -3.51
N SER A 75 4.39 0.74 -2.19
CA SER A 75 5.59 0.93 -1.37
C SER A 75 6.49 -0.30 -1.31
N CYS A 76 5.98 -1.48 -1.59
CA CYS A 76 6.82 -2.66 -1.81
C CYS A 76 6.93 -3.01 -3.28
N HIS A 77 5.81 -2.94 -4.02
CA HIS A 77 5.71 -3.55 -5.34
C HIS A 77 5.95 -2.60 -6.52
N THR A 78 6.31 -1.33 -6.30
CA THR A 78 6.66 -0.41 -7.40
C THR A 78 8.17 -0.18 -7.46
N PRO A 79 8.79 -0.20 -8.66
CA PRO A 79 10.21 0.11 -8.84
C PRO A 79 10.62 1.46 -8.24
N ARG A 80 11.86 1.52 -7.73
CA ARG A 80 12.44 2.72 -7.12
C ARG A 80 13.22 3.58 -8.11
N GLY A 81 13.13 4.89 -7.94
CA GLY A 81 13.92 5.88 -8.68
C GLY A 81 15.27 6.19 -8.02
N LEU A 82 16.00 7.16 -8.58
CA LEU A 82 17.32 7.57 -8.07
C LEU A 82 17.30 8.09 -6.63
N GLY A 83 16.19 8.71 -6.22
CA GLY A 83 15.98 9.18 -4.85
C GLY A 83 15.27 8.15 -3.96
N MET A 84 15.21 6.88 -4.36
CA MET A 84 14.43 5.82 -3.70
C MET A 84 12.91 6.09 -3.63
N GLN A 85 12.40 7.05 -4.41
CA GLN A 85 10.98 7.31 -4.56
C GLN A 85 10.28 6.21 -5.37
N GLU A 86 8.97 6.05 -5.18
CA GLU A 86 8.13 5.22 -6.05
C GLU A 86 8.06 5.86 -7.44
N LYS A 87 8.22 5.07 -8.50
CA LYS A 87 8.17 5.57 -9.88
C LYS A 87 6.75 5.68 -10.43
N ALA A 88 5.77 5.12 -9.73
CA ALA A 88 4.37 5.06 -10.14
C ALA A 88 3.46 4.84 -8.91
N TYR A 89 2.30 5.46 -8.91
CA TYR A 89 1.37 5.54 -7.78
C TYR A 89 -0.03 5.04 -8.14
N ASP A 90 -0.38 5.00 -9.43
CA ASP A 90 -1.67 4.49 -9.90
C ASP A 90 -1.58 3.66 -11.19
N GLU A 91 -2.71 3.11 -11.62
CA GLU A 91 -2.77 2.24 -12.80
C GLU A 91 -2.51 2.94 -14.14
N SER A 92 -2.50 4.28 -14.17
CA SER A 92 -2.21 5.04 -15.38
C SER A 92 -0.71 5.15 -15.65
N GLN A 93 0.12 4.92 -14.62
CA GLN A 93 1.57 5.09 -14.68
C GLN A 93 2.29 3.76 -14.94
N LYS A 94 3.28 3.80 -15.84
CA LYS A 94 4.06 2.62 -16.22
C LYS A 94 4.91 2.12 -15.05
N GLY A 95 4.81 0.82 -14.77
CA GLY A 95 5.60 0.17 -13.73
C GLY A 95 4.93 0.17 -12.35
N PHE A 96 3.72 0.72 -12.22
CA PHE A 96 2.92 0.56 -11.01
C PHE A 96 2.76 -0.93 -10.68
N LEU A 97 3.14 -1.32 -9.45
CA LEU A 97 3.06 -2.71 -8.96
C LEU A 97 3.88 -3.75 -9.76
N ALA A 98 4.85 -3.34 -10.57
CA ALA A 98 5.65 -4.21 -11.43
C ALA A 98 6.80 -4.96 -10.71
N GLY A 99 6.86 -4.88 -9.38
CA GLY A 99 7.88 -5.48 -8.52
C GLY A 99 9.07 -4.55 -8.25
N ALA A 100 9.80 -4.82 -7.17
CA ALA A 100 11.00 -4.09 -6.78
C ALA A 100 11.88 -4.89 -5.82
N LYS A 101 13.16 -4.53 -5.74
CA LYS A 101 14.06 -4.96 -4.66
C LYS A 101 14.13 -3.88 -3.60
N ILE A 102 13.69 -4.17 -2.38
CA ILE A 102 13.65 -3.21 -1.27
C ILE A 102 14.17 -3.90 0.00
N GLY A 103 15.15 -3.29 0.67
CA GLY A 103 15.67 -3.82 1.94
C GLY A 103 16.26 -5.23 1.86
N GLY A 104 16.78 -5.63 0.69
CA GLY A 104 17.30 -6.98 0.44
C GLY A 104 16.24 -8.03 0.10
N TRP A 105 14.95 -7.66 0.12
CA TRP A 105 13.84 -8.53 -0.26
C TRP A 105 13.36 -8.24 -1.69
N GLU A 106 12.94 -9.31 -2.37
CA GLU A 106 12.27 -9.23 -3.67
C GLU A 106 10.76 -9.09 -3.46
N ALA A 107 10.20 -7.93 -3.80
CA ALA A 107 8.76 -7.76 -3.94
C ALA A 107 8.37 -8.08 -5.38
N PHE A 108 7.59 -9.14 -5.57
CA PHE A 108 7.24 -9.63 -6.90
C PHE A 108 6.30 -8.68 -7.65
N ASN A 109 6.21 -8.84 -8.97
CA ASN A 109 5.19 -8.16 -9.77
C ASN A 109 3.79 -8.68 -9.40
N ILE A 110 2.89 -7.77 -9.00
CA ILE A 110 1.50 -8.10 -8.63
C ILE A 110 0.46 -7.49 -9.58
N THR A 111 0.89 -7.12 -10.78
CA THR A 111 -0.01 -6.71 -11.87
C THR A 111 -0.80 -7.91 -12.41
N SER A 112 -1.86 -7.68 -13.19
CA SER A 112 -2.61 -8.76 -13.86
C SER A 112 -1.86 -9.40 -15.04
N ASN A 113 -0.56 -9.10 -15.23
CA ASN A 113 0.26 -9.69 -16.26
C ASN A 113 0.32 -11.22 -16.10
N MET A 114 0.03 -11.96 -17.18
CA MET A 114 -0.02 -13.42 -17.19
C MET A 114 1.35 -14.10 -17.07
N ALA A 115 2.41 -13.45 -17.56
CA ALA A 115 3.74 -14.04 -17.66
C ALA A 115 4.60 -13.76 -16.43
N SER A 116 4.51 -12.54 -15.88
CA SER A 116 5.37 -12.10 -14.77
C SER A 116 4.62 -11.63 -13.54
N GLY A 117 3.31 -11.40 -13.63
CA GLY A 117 2.48 -10.93 -12.52
C GLY A 117 1.59 -12.04 -11.93
N ILE A 118 0.51 -11.62 -11.29
CA ILE A 118 -0.51 -12.51 -10.71
C ILE A 118 -1.70 -12.73 -11.66
N GLY A 119 -1.50 -12.56 -12.97
CA GLY A 119 -2.55 -12.73 -13.98
C GLY A 119 -3.20 -14.11 -14.01
N SER A 120 -2.52 -15.15 -13.54
CA SER A 120 -3.08 -16.51 -13.41
C SER A 120 -3.81 -16.77 -12.08
N TRP A 121 -3.77 -15.82 -11.15
CA TRP A 121 -4.42 -15.96 -9.85
C TRP A 121 -5.89 -15.57 -9.97
N SER A 122 -6.77 -16.33 -9.32
CA SER A 122 -8.17 -15.99 -9.16
C SER A 122 -8.37 -15.00 -8.00
N GLN A 123 -9.51 -14.28 -7.98
CA GLN A 123 -9.84 -13.39 -6.85
C GLN A 123 -9.83 -14.13 -5.49
N PRO A 124 -10.44 -15.33 -5.35
CA PRO A 124 -10.40 -16.07 -4.09
C PRO A 124 -8.98 -16.43 -3.63
N GLU A 125 -8.06 -16.73 -4.55
CA GLU A 125 -6.67 -17.02 -4.20
C GLU A 125 -5.94 -15.77 -3.69
N ILE A 126 -6.18 -14.60 -4.29
CA ILE A 126 -5.63 -13.33 -3.80
C ILE A 126 -6.15 -13.03 -2.39
N VAL A 127 -7.47 -13.17 -2.18
CA VAL A 127 -8.08 -12.99 -0.86
C VAL A 127 -7.49 -13.97 0.15
N GLN A 128 -7.38 -15.25 -0.21
CA GLN A 128 -6.78 -16.26 0.65
C GLN A 128 -5.34 -15.90 1.03
N TYR A 129 -4.52 -15.50 0.06
CA TYR A 129 -3.15 -15.09 0.29
C TYR A 129 -3.06 -13.90 1.26
N LEU A 130 -3.92 -12.90 1.08
CA LEU A 130 -3.95 -11.73 1.97
C LEU A 130 -4.45 -12.09 3.38
N LYS A 131 -5.32 -13.10 3.52
CA LYS A 131 -5.80 -13.59 4.82
C LYS A 131 -4.78 -14.42 5.57
N THR A 132 -4.09 -15.33 4.88
CA THR A 132 -3.33 -16.41 5.52
C THR A 132 -1.85 -16.40 5.17
N GLY A 133 -1.47 -15.68 4.12
CA GLY A 133 -0.14 -15.68 3.56
C GLY A 133 0.15 -16.91 2.71
N ASN A 134 -0.85 -17.76 2.45
CA ASN A 134 -0.64 -19.03 1.75
C ASN A 134 -1.71 -19.31 0.70
N VAL A 135 -1.26 -19.64 -0.51
CA VAL A 135 -2.06 -20.31 -1.53
C VAL A 135 -1.37 -21.63 -1.85
N PRO A 136 -1.98 -22.78 -1.52
CA PRO A 136 -1.38 -24.09 -1.72
C PRO A 136 -0.85 -24.27 -3.13
N PHE A 137 0.38 -24.81 -3.24
CA PHE A 137 1.07 -25.08 -4.51
C PHE A 137 1.35 -23.85 -5.39
N LYS A 138 1.10 -22.64 -4.90
CA LYS A 138 1.24 -21.40 -5.69
C LYS A 138 2.13 -20.37 -5.01
N ALA A 139 1.90 -20.07 -3.72
CA ALA A 139 2.70 -19.07 -3.01
C ALA A 139 2.63 -19.19 -1.49
N GLN A 140 3.71 -18.76 -0.84
CA GLN A 140 3.82 -18.56 0.60
C GLN A 140 4.45 -17.19 0.86
N ALA A 141 3.83 -16.37 1.69
CA ALA A 141 4.38 -15.12 2.16
C ALA A 141 5.57 -15.40 3.08
N ALA A 142 6.63 -14.62 2.91
CA ALA A 142 7.86 -14.67 3.69
C ALA A 142 8.40 -13.24 3.89
N GLY A 143 9.33 -13.08 4.84
CA GLY A 143 9.94 -11.79 5.14
C GLY A 143 8.91 -10.70 5.45
N SER A 144 9.14 -9.50 4.91
CA SER A 144 8.27 -8.34 5.11
C SER A 144 6.83 -8.57 4.64
N MET A 145 6.60 -9.39 3.61
CA MET A 145 5.24 -9.71 3.18
C MET A 145 4.50 -10.57 4.22
N ALA A 146 5.19 -11.50 4.89
CA ALA A 146 4.59 -12.30 5.96
C ALA A 146 4.18 -11.43 7.16
N GLU A 147 4.99 -10.43 7.50
CA GLU A 147 4.66 -9.44 8.54
C GLU A 147 3.44 -8.60 8.13
N ALA A 148 3.40 -8.12 6.89
CA ALA A 148 2.27 -7.34 6.38
C ALA A 148 0.96 -8.15 6.39
N VAL A 149 1.01 -9.44 6.03
CA VAL A 149 -0.15 -10.33 6.14
C VAL A 149 -0.56 -10.51 7.61
N THR A 150 0.37 -10.90 8.47
CA THR A 150 0.10 -11.28 9.86
C THR A 150 -0.44 -10.11 10.69
N HIS A 151 0.11 -8.92 10.47
CA HIS A 151 -0.18 -7.74 11.29
C HIS A 151 -1.14 -6.73 10.64
N SER A 152 -1.46 -6.88 9.35
CA SER A 152 -2.37 -5.97 8.65
C SER A 152 -3.46 -6.73 7.88
N PHE A 153 -3.12 -7.36 6.76
CA PHE A 153 -4.14 -7.86 5.81
C PHE A 153 -5.03 -8.97 6.39
N SER A 154 -4.49 -9.83 7.25
CA SER A 154 -5.28 -10.86 7.96
C SER A 154 -6.32 -10.31 8.94
N LYS A 155 -6.28 -9.00 9.24
CA LYS A 155 -7.21 -8.30 10.13
C LYS A 155 -8.23 -7.44 9.37
N MET A 156 -8.10 -7.34 8.04
CA MET A 156 -9.06 -6.62 7.22
C MET A 156 -10.37 -7.41 7.12
N ASP A 157 -11.46 -6.69 6.89
CA ASP A 157 -12.73 -7.34 6.58
C ASP A 157 -12.70 -7.97 5.18
N ASP A 158 -13.62 -8.91 4.97
CA ASP A 158 -13.70 -9.64 3.71
C ASP A 158 -14.02 -8.72 2.53
N ALA A 159 -14.77 -7.64 2.74
CA ALA A 159 -15.17 -6.72 1.69
C ALA A 159 -13.96 -5.95 1.12
N ASP A 160 -13.07 -5.47 1.98
CA ASP A 160 -11.84 -4.79 1.60
C ASP A 160 -10.87 -5.72 0.89
N LEU A 161 -10.74 -6.97 1.36
CA LEU A 161 -9.92 -7.97 0.71
C LEU A 161 -10.43 -8.33 -0.69
N GLN A 162 -11.74 -8.48 -0.84
CA GLN A 162 -12.37 -8.70 -2.15
C GLN A 162 -12.19 -7.49 -3.07
N ALA A 163 -12.33 -6.28 -2.55
CA ALA A 163 -12.11 -5.04 -3.30
C ALA A 163 -10.66 -4.95 -3.82
N ILE A 164 -9.67 -5.24 -2.96
CA ILE A 164 -8.25 -5.31 -3.36
C ILE A 164 -8.05 -6.36 -4.46
N ALA A 165 -8.59 -7.57 -4.29
CA ALA A 165 -8.46 -8.65 -5.26
C ALA A 165 -9.11 -8.30 -6.61
N LEU A 166 -10.29 -7.69 -6.60
CA LEU A 166 -10.98 -7.20 -7.79
C LEU A 166 -10.13 -6.18 -8.55
N TYR A 167 -9.60 -5.18 -7.84
CA TYR A 167 -8.77 -4.14 -8.45
C TYR A 167 -7.49 -4.72 -9.06
N LEU A 168 -6.74 -5.57 -8.33
CA LEU A 168 -5.49 -6.17 -8.82
C LEU A 168 -5.72 -7.07 -10.05
N ARG A 169 -6.88 -7.72 -10.14
CA ARG A 169 -7.26 -8.57 -11.29
C ARG A 169 -7.61 -7.76 -12.52
N ASP A 170 -8.33 -6.66 -12.34
CA ASP A 170 -8.73 -5.78 -13.44
C ASP A 170 -7.57 -4.90 -13.92
N TYR A 171 -6.59 -4.61 -13.05
CA TYR A 171 -5.44 -3.79 -13.37
C TYR A 171 -4.56 -4.40 -14.47
N THR A 172 -4.81 -3.99 -15.71
CA THR A 172 -4.02 -4.40 -16.88
C THR A 172 -2.90 -3.39 -17.11
N VAL A 173 -1.65 -3.86 -17.12
CA VAL A 173 -0.49 -3.03 -17.49
C VAL A 173 -0.69 -2.55 -18.93
N ARG A 174 -0.90 -1.24 -19.12
CA ARG A 174 -0.86 -0.65 -20.45
C ARG A 174 0.57 -0.76 -20.98
N ARG A 175 0.73 -1.36 -22.16
CA ARG A 175 2.03 -1.59 -22.83
C ARG A 175 2.75 -0.27 -23.13
#